data_AF-A0A839ABB8-F1
#
_entry.id   AF-A0A839ABB8-F1
#
_cell.length_a   1.000
_cell.length_b   1.000
_cell.length_c   1.000
_cell.angle_alpha   90.00
_cell.angle_beta   90.00
_cell.angle_gamma   90.00
#
_symmetry.space_group_name_H-M   'P 1'
#
loop_
_entity.id
_entity.type
_entity.pdbx_description
1 polymer ?
#
loop_
_entity_poly.entity_id
_entity_poly.type
_entity_poly.pdbx_seq_one_letter_code
_entity_poly.pdbx_strand_id
1 'polypeptide(L)'
;MIKRLFLSLAITATMICGATAEGGIDTSAGLFQIEKVPQSYNFLLLLNHKSLSSFNTADRVYIVDVYDIGYGNSVVVIAFIRGSACPVAYRVVDVSYVPSFISEEFGTCSDLPEFSVRDGELKITFPSDGNAATPHWVYSNGELLELTIGEKTDRFAGNSASSPTHNGRPTIAEPLTSAAPSEASEFHPTNFLGALFSAPRDFTEPSREPPQTSTKPEIPRFFEVIIKCYINEAIVLPTASCFEDTTLKLRINGKTKIINSYDLDRYVMHEDGTHLKLSDSFELRAQNSNEYAKLEVRILSSDGDELWQDEVAQYGVIAVRE
;
A
#
# COMPACT_ATOMS: atom_id res chain seq x y z
N MET A 1 31.97 -59.13 43.28
CA MET A 1 32.09 -57.84 42.56
C MET A 1 30.69 -57.24 42.40
N ILE A 2 30.46 -56.00 42.82
CA ILE A 2 29.23 -55.25 42.52
C ILE A 2 29.66 -53.81 42.20
N LYS A 3 29.55 -53.39 40.93
CA LYS A 3 29.74 -51.99 40.54
C LYS A 3 28.43 -51.23 40.79
N ARG A 4 28.44 -50.25 41.68
CA ARG A 4 27.33 -49.30 41.83
C ARG A 4 27.34 -48.33 40.65
N LEU A 5 26.26 -48.30 39.88
CA LEU A 5 26.05 -47.31 38.82
C LEU A 5 25.37 -46.09 39.45
N PHE A 6 26.08 -44.97 39.59
CA PHE A 6 25.48 -43.71 40.04
C PHE A 6 24.82 -43.01 38.84
N LEU A 7 23.49 -42.99 38.83
CA LEU A 7 22.70 -42.27 37.84
C LEU A 7 22.50 -40.82 38.31
N SER A 8 23.37 -39.91 37.89
CA SER A 8 23.24 -38.48 38.18
C SER A 8 22.09 -37.87 37.37
N LEU A 9 20.91 -37.76 38.00
CA LEU A 9 19.75 -37.09 37.43
C LEU A 9 19.98 -35.56 37.39
N ALA A 10 20.51 -35.06 36.28
CA ALA A 10 20.68 -33.62 36.05
C ALA A 10 19.33 -32.96 35.78
N ILE A 11 18.70 -32.41 36.83
CA ILE A 11 17.49 -31.60 36.70
C ILE A 11 17.90 -30.21 36.18
N THR A 12 17.92 -30.05 34.86
CA THR A 12 18.00 -28.73 34.23
C THR A 12 16.71 -27.97 34.49
N ALA A 13 16.73 -27.08 35.48
CA ALA A 13 15.65 -26.13 35.72
C ALA A 13 15.61 -25.13 34.55
N THR A 14 14.71 -25.37 33.59
CA THR A 14 14.36 -24.38 32.57
C THR A 14 13.73 -23.18 33.27
N MET A 15 14.53 -22.12 33.41
CA MET A 15 14.06 -20.85 33.95
C MET A 15 13.19 -20.18 32.90
N ILE A 16 11.91 -20.57 32.87
CA ILE A 16 10.89 -19.92 32.04
C ILE A 16 10.75 -18.49 32.55
N CYS A 17 11.47 -17.57 31.91
CA CYS A 17 11.36 -16.16 32.16
C CYS A 17 9.96 -15.75 31.68
N GLY A 18 9.04 -15.59 32.61
CA GLY A 18 7.66 -15.20 32.33
C GLY A 18 7.61 -13.76 31.87
N ALA A 19 7.93 -13.53 30.59
CA ALA A 19 7.61 -12.29 29.91
C ALA A 19 6.10 -12.09 30.01
N THR A 20 5.68 -11.11 30.81
CA THR A 20 4.30 -10.63 30.81
C THR A 20 4.02 -10.10 29.41
N ALA A 21 3.18 -10.80 28.65
CA ALA A 21 2.85 -10.43 27.29
C ALA A 21 2.19 -9.04 27.26
N GLU A 22 2.98 -8.02 26.94
CA GLU A 22 2.45 -6.71 26.57
C GLU A 22 1.62 -6.89 25.29
N GLY A 23 0.47 -6.22 25.24
CA GLY A 23 -0.64 -6.58 24.35
C GLY A 23 -0.27 -6.56 22.88
N GLY A 24 -0.47 -7.71 22.21
CA GLY A 24 -0.56 -7.76 20.76
C GLY A 24 -1.99 -7.55 20.27
N ILE A 25 -2.13 -7.35 18.96
CA ILE A 25 -3.41 -7.36 18.24
C ILE A 25 -3.32 -8.33 17.07
N ASP A 26 -4.38 -9.11 16.86
CA ASP A 26 -4.47 -9.99 15.72
C ASP A 26 -4.78 -9.17 14.46
N THR A 27 -4.01 -9.41 13.40
CA THR A 27 -4.19 -8.81 12.07
C THR A 27 -4.38 -9.92 11.04
N SER A 28 -4.79 -9.58 9.82
CA SER A 28 -4.84 -10.54 8.70
C SER A 28 -3.48 -11.17 8.35
N ALA A 29 -2.37 -10.54 8.76
CA ALA A 29 -1.01 -11.06 8.62
C ALA A 29 -0.51 -11.80 9.88
N GLY A 30 -1.37 -11.98 10.89
CA GLY A 30 -1.06 -12.61 12.18
C GLY A 30 -0.85 -11.59 13.32
N LEU A 31 -0.18 -12.01 14.40
CA LEU A 31 -0.10 -11.25 15.64
C LEU A 31 0.91 -10.09 15.52
N PHE A 32 0.41 -8.85 15.53
CA PHE A 32 1.25 -7.65 15.61
C PHE A 32 1.44 -7.24 17.07
N GLN A 33 2.67 -6.88 17.47
CA GLN A 33 3.00 -6.49 18.84
C GLN A 33 3.95 -5.31 18.89
N ILE A 34 3.93 -4.58 20.00
CA ILE A 34 4.95 -3.60 20.38
C ILE A 34 5.59 -4.08 21.68
N GLU A 35 6.89 -4.39 21.66
CA GLU A 35 7.64 -4.83 22.84
C GLU A 35 8.62 -3.75 23.28
N LYS A 36 8.62 -3.35 24.57
CA LYS A 36 9.65 -2.46 25.11
C LYS A 36 10.92 -3.24 25.46
N VAL A 37 12.04 -2.92 24.80
CA VAL A 37 13.33 -3.59 25.02
C VAL A 37 13.84 -3.29 26.45
N PRO A 38 14.03 -4.31 27.30
CA PRO A 38 14.41 -4.12 28.70
C PRO A 38 15.65 -3.25 28.89
N GLN A 39 15.65 -2.45 29.96
CA GLN A 39 16.73 -1.53 30.35
C GLN A 39 17.05 -0.44 29.31
N SER A 40 16.17 -0.19 28.34
CA SER A 40 16.36 0.84 27.32
C SER A 40 15.10 1.70 27.09
N TYR A 41 15.25 2.74 26.25
CA TYR A 41 14.15 3.51 25.67
C TYR A 41 13.74 3.01 24.28
N ASN A 42 14.25 1.84 23.88
CA ASN A 42 13.96 1.23 22.59
C ASN A 42 12.70 0.38 22.68
N PHE A 43 11.93 0.36 21.60
CA PHE A 43 10.82 -0.55 21.39
C PHE A 43 11.02 -1.29 20.06
N LEU A 44 10.44 -2.48 19.94
CA LEU A 44 10.38 -3.27 18.71
C LEU A 44 8.95 -3.31 18.18
N LEU A 45 8.79 -3.20 16.87
CA LEU A 45 7.58 -3.69 16.19
C LEU A 45 7.79 -5.14 15.80
N LEU A 46 6.88 -6.01 16.21
CA LEU A 46 6.93 -7.44 15.90
C LEU A 46 5.69 -7.83 15.09
N LEU A 47 5.86 -8.72 14.12
CA LEU A 47 4.78 -9.42 13.44
C LEU A 47 5.09 -10.92 13.51
N ASN A 48 4.22 -11.71 14.14
CA ASN A 48 4.45 -13.12 14.46
C ASN A 48 5.80 -13.34 15.17
N HIS A 49 6.10 -12.48 16.16
CA HIS A 49 7.37 -12.38 16.89
C HIS A 49 8.62 -12.04 16.05
N LYS A 50 8.50 -11.81 14.73
CA LYS A 50 9.58 -11.39 13.83
C LYS A 50 9.68 -9.86 13.85
N SER A 51 10.87 -9.32 14.12
CA SER A 51 11.09 -7.87 14.18
C SER A 51 10.93 -7.22 12.80
N LEU A 52 10.03 -6.24 12.70
CA LEU A 52 9.83 -5.39 11.53
C LEU A 52 10.74 -4.15 11.58
N SER A 53 10.82 -3.51 12.74
CA SER A 53 11.57 -2.26 12.96
C SER A 53 11.77 -1.99 14.45
N SER A 54 12.62 -1.01 14.78
CA SER A 54 12.83 -0.52 16.15
C SER A 54 12.99 1.00 16.19
N PHE A 55 12.66 1.60 17.33
CA PHE A 55 12.74 3.04 17.56
C PHE A 55 13.04 3.37 19.02
N ASN A 56 13.71 4.50 19.24
CA ASN A 56 14.33 4.91 20.52
C ASN A 56 13.91 6.31 20.99
N THR A 57 12.79 6.84 20.48
CA THR A 57 12.47 8.27 20.47
C THR A 57 11.20 8.66 21.25
N ALA A 58 10.58 7.76 22.01
CA ALA A 58 9.29 8.02 22.66
C ALA A 58 9.24 7.56 24.12
N ASP A 59 8.46 8.28 24.94
CA ASP A 59 8.22 7.94 26.35
C ASP A 59 7.34 6.69 26.47
N ARG A 60 6.36 6.57 25.56
CA ARG A 60 5.43 5.45 25.41
C ARG A 60 5.09 5.28 23.93
N VAL A 61 4.88 4.05 23.49
CA VAL A 61 4.29 3.74 22.17
C VAL A 61 3.17 2.74 22.37
N TYR A 62 2.07 2.90 21.63
CA TYR A 62 0.90 2.03 21.70
C TYR A 62 0.23 1.90 20.33
N ILE A 63 -0.54 0.83 20.17
CA ILE A 63 -1.41 0.61 19.01
C ILE A 63 -2.65 1.49 19.22
N VAL A 64 -2.97 2.33 18.25
CA VAL A 64 -4.19 3.14 18.25
C VAL A 64 -5.37 2.27 17.84
N ASP A 65 -5.23 1.59 16.69
CA ASP A 65 -6.26 0.73 16.11
C ASP A 65 -5.67 -0.12 14.96
N VAL A 66 -6.45 -1.07 14.43
CA VAL A 66 -6.15 -1.84 13.21
C VAL A 66 -7.29 -1.71 12.21
N TYR A 67 -6.95 -1.26 11.01
CA TYR A 67 -7.88 -1.06 9.91
C TYR A 67 -7.74 -2.15 8.86
N ASP A 68 -8.77 -2.96 8.67
CA ASP A 68 -8.93 -3.76 7.45
C ASP A 68 -9.30 -2.80 6.31
N ILE A 69 -8.38 -2.57 5.37
CA ILE A 69 -8.60 -1.73 4.18
C ILE A 69 -9.17 -2.53 3.00
N GLY A 70 -9.60 -3.77 3.25
CA GLY A 70 -10.17 -4.70 2.30
C GLY A 70 -9.21 -5.82 1.90
N TYR A 71 -9.75 -6.92 1.38
CA TYR A 71 -8.98 -8.00 0.71
C TYR A 71 -8.00 -8.75 1.63
N GLY A 72 -8.23 -8.64 2.95
CA GLY A 72 -7.32 -9.17 3.95
C GLY A 72 -6.06 -8.31 4.12
N ASN A 73 -6.15 -7.01 3.83
CA ASN A 73 -5.07 -6.06 4.08
C ASN A 73 -5.28 -5.35 5.42
N SER A 74 -4.37 -5.52 6.38
CA SER A 74 -4.40 -4.86 7.69
C SER A 74 -3.40 -3.73 7.78
N VAL A 75 -3.89 -2.57 8.19
CA VAL A 75 -3.10 -1.36 8.43
C VAL A 75 -3.17 -1.00 9.91
N VAL A 76 -2.06 -1.14 10.62
CA VAL A 76 -1.94 -0.78 12.03
C VAL A 76 -1.57 0.70 12.13
N VAL A 77 -2.30 1.46 12.95
CA VAL A 77 -1.87 2.81 13.35
C VAL A 77 -1.24 2.73 14.73
N ILE A 78 -0.03 3.28 14.86
CA ILE A 78 0.70 3.34 16.13
C ILE A 78 0.98 4.79 16.52
N ALA A 79 0.89 5.09 17.81
CA ALA A 79 1.08 6.43 18.39
C ALA A 79 2.29 6.47 19.33
N PHE A 80 3.06 7.55 19.25
CA PHE A 80 4.30 7.81 19.95
C PHE A 80 4.13 9.02 20.87
N ILE A 81 4.13 8.82 22.19
CA ILE A 81 4.02 9.92 23.16
C ILE A 81 5.40 10.53 23.42
N ARG A 82 5.48 11.87 23.35
CA ARG A 82 6.70 12.67 23.58
C ARG A 82 6.44 13.94 24.36
N GLY A 83 6.89 14.00 25.62
CA GLY A 83 6.96 15.25 26.38
C GLY A 83 5.62 15.96 26.55
N SER A 84 5.62 17.30 26.45
CA SER A 84 4.51 18.16 26.91
C SER A 84 4.03 19.26 25.95
N ALA A 85 4.65 19.43 24.77
CA ALA A 85 4.34 20.54 23.86
C ALA A 85 3.42 20.14 22.70
N CYS A 86 3.76 19.06 21.99
CA CYS A 86 2.97 18.45 20.93
C CYS A 86 3.05 16.94 21.16
N PRO A 87 2.13 16.36 21.96
CA PRO A 87 2.43 15.16 22.73
C PRO A 87 2.41 13.85 21.95
N VAL A 88 1.82 13.80 20.75
CA VAL A 88 1.65 12.55 19.98
C VAL A 88 2.10 12.71 18.53
N ALA A 89 2.97 11.82 18.07
CA ALA A 89 3.22 11.57 16.65
C ALA A 89 2.70 10.17 16.29
N TYR A 90 2.41 9.92 15.01
CA TYR A 90 1.80 8.69 14.53
C TYR A 90 2.66 8.04 13.43
N ARG A 91 2.57 6.72 13.26
CA ARG A 91 3.00 6.02 12.05
C ARG A 91 1.91 5.07 11.58
N VAL A 92 1.85 4.88 10.26
CA VAL A 92 1.07 3.83 9.59
C VAL A 92 1.99 2.64 9.33
N VAL A 93 1.54 1.44 9.68
CA VAL A 93 2.24 0.19 9.43
C VAL A 93 1.31 -0.77 8.68
N ASP A 94 1.55 -0.94 7.38
CA ASP A 94 0.83 -1.91 6.57
C ASP A 94 1.55 -3.27 6.66
N VAL A 95 0.92 -4.21 7.36
CA VAL A 95 1.42 -5.57 7.60
C VAL A 95 0.98 -6.58 6.54
N SER A 96 0.11 -6.18 5.61
CA SER A 96 -0.50 -7.04 4.57
C SER A 96 0.51 -7.62 3.59
N TYR A 97 1.63 -6.91 3.42
CA TYR A 97 2.72 -7.24 2.50
C TYR A 97 4.04 -7.35 3.25
N VAL A 98 5.00 -8.06 2.64
CA VAL A 98 6.38 -8.17 3.16
C VAL A 98 7.38 -7.52 2.17
N PRO A 99 8.54 -7.02 2.64
CA PRO A 99 8.62 -6.31 3.92
C PRO A 99 7.52 -5.26 3.99
N SER A 100 6.91 -5.18 5.17
CA SER A 100 5.81 -4.28 5.53
C SER A 100 6.17 -2.82 5.28
N PHE A 101 5.20 -2.02 4.83
CA PHE A 101 5.39 -0.58 4.75
C PHE A 101 5.27 0.02 6.16
N ILE A 102 6.22 0.88 6.52
CA ILE A 102 6.21 1.66 7.75
C ILE A 102 6.40 3.11 7.32
N SER A 103 5.45 3.99 7.65
CA SER A 103 5.56 5.41 7.31
C SER A 103 6.64 6.10 8.16
N GLU A 104 7.06 7.28 7.69
CA GLU A 104 7.65 8.25 8.61
C GLU A 104 6.61 8.79 9.61
N GLU A 105 7.10 9.48 10.62
CA GLU A 105 6.24 10.08 11.65
C GLU A 105 5.46 11.28 11.11
N PHE A 106 4.16 11.28 11.36
CA PHE A 106 3.23 12.33 10.94
C PHE A 106 2.29 12.72 12.09
N GLY A 107 1.46 13.74 11.85
CA GLY A 107 0.42 14.19 12.77
C GLY A 107 0.53 15.66 13.12
N THR A 108 -0.07 16.06 14.25
CA THR A 108 -0.13 17.45 14.71
C THR A 108 0.10 17.51 16.22
N CYS A 109 -0.04 18.70 16.82
CA CYS A 109 -0.06 18.83 18.28
C CYS A 109 -1.39 18.37 18.93
N SER A 110 -2.37 17.89 18.13
CA SER A 110 -3.58 17.22 18.63
C SER A 110 -3.42 15.70 18.66
N ASP A 111 -3.94 15.12 19.74
CA ASP A 111 -3.97 13.70 20.09
C ASP A 111 -5.24 12.95 19.63
N LEU A 112 -6.17 13.64 18.96
CA LEU A 112 -7.50 13.12 18.60
C LEU A 112 -7.80 13.18 17.07
N PRO A 113 -7.02 12.49 16.21
CA PRO A 113 -7.40 12.30 14.81
C PRO A 113 -8.65 11.43 14.64
N GLU A 114 -9.46 11.76 13.64
CA GLU A 114 -10.53 10.91 13.10
C GLU A 114 -9.96 9.98 12.02
N PHE A 115 -10.28 8.69 12.12
CA PHE A 115 -9.89 7.66 11.15
C PHE A 115 -11.11 7.19 10.37
N SER A 116 -10.94 7.00 9.06
CA SER A 116 -11.99 6.48 8.18
C SER A 116 -11.39 5.62 7.07
N VAL A 117 -11.97 4.44 6.85
CA VAL A 117 -11.59 3.53 5.75
C VAL A 117 -12.63 3.64 4.65
N ARG A 118 -12.18 3.80 3.40
CA ARG A 118 -13.07 3.87 2.25
C ARG A 118 -12.32 3.51 0.96
N ASP A 119 -12.96 2.73 0.08
CA ASP A 119 -12.51 2.46 -1.30
C ASP A 119 -11.06 1.95 -1.43
N GLY A 120 -10.55 1.25 -0.39
CA GLY A 120 -9.17 0.73 -0.31
C GLY A 120 -8.18 1.61 0.45
N GLU A 121 -8.61 2.79 0.93
CA GLU A 121 -7.75 3.81 1.53
C GLU A 121 -8.10 4.05 3.01
N LEU A 122 -7.08 4.31 3.83
CA LEU A 122 -7.24 4.77 5.21
C LEU A 122 -6.95 6.28 5.26
N LYS A 123 -8.00 7.08 5.45
CA LYS A 123 -7.91 8.53 5.64
C LYS A 123 -7.85 8.87 7.13
N ILE A 124 -6.87 9.69 7.49
CA ILE A 124 -6.60 10.17 8.85
C ILE A 124 -6.76 11.70 8.84
N THR A 125 -7.69 12.25 9.64
CA THR A 125 -8.02 13.68 9.64
C THR A 125 -7.82 14.25 11.04
N PHE A 126 -6.94 15.23 11.21
CA PHE A 126 -6.74 15.88 12.51
C PHE A 126 -7.66 17.10 12.66
N PRO A 127 -8.11 17.45 13.88
CA PRO A 127 -8.90 18.67 14.09
C PRO A 127 -8.08 19.92 13.73
N SER A 128 -8.75 20.94 13.20
CA SER A 128 -8.15 22.23 12.85
C SER A 128 -7.78 23.03 14.11
N ASP A 129 -6.52 23.42 14.24
CA ASP A 129 -6.10 24.37 15.28
C ASP A 129 -6.50 25.80 14.89
N GLY A 130 -7.56 26.31 15.51
CA GLY A 130 -8.11 27.64 15.25
C GLY A 130 -8.55 27.83 13.80
N ASN A 131 -7.82 28.68 13.07
CA ASN A 131 -8.09 29.02 11.67
C ASN A 131 -7.16 28.30 10.67
N ALA A 132 -6.34 27.35 11.13
CA ALA A 132 -5.48 26.56 10.23
C ALA A 132 -6.32 25.61 9.36
N ALA A 133 -5.87 25.35 8.13
CA ALA A 133 -6.46 24.33 7.28
C ALA A 133 -6.30 22.94 7.92
N THR A 134 -7.36 22.14 7.91
CA THR A 134 -7.40 20.78 8.46
C THR A 134 -6.37 19.87 7.78
N PRO A 135 -5.27 19.48 8.44
CA PRO A 135 -4.29 18.59 7.83
C PRO A 135 -4.82 17.16 7.88
N HIS A 136 -4.72 16.47 6.76
CA HIS A 136 -5.18 15.10 6.64
C HIS A 136 -4.23 14.29 5.78
N TRP A 137 -4.09 13.02 6.15
CA TRP A 137 -3.26 12.05 5.45
C TRP A 137 -4.15 10.98 4.85
N VAL A 138 -3.76 10.46 3.68
CA VAL A 138 -4.39 9.29 3.06
C VAL A 138 -3.33 8.23 2.87
N TYR A 139 -3.56 7.07 3.49
CA TYR A 139 -2.79 5.86 3.23
C TYR A 139 -3.47 5.06 2.12
N SER A 140 -2.69 4.71 1.09
CA SER A 140 -3.13 3.95 -0.07
C SER A 140 -1.94 3.21 -0.69
N ASN A 141 -2.09 1.91 -0.96
CA ASN A 141 -1.18 1.12 -1.80
C ASN A 141 0.34 1.27 -1.49
N GLY A 142 0.74 1.19 -0.21
CA GLY A 142 2.16 1.30 0.18
C GLY A 142 2.68 2.74 0.28
N GLU A 143 1.81 3.75 0.34
CA GLU A 143 2.17 5.15 0.47
C GLU A 143 1.25 5.90 1.44
N LEU A 144 1.82 6.85 2.19
CA LEU A 144 1.09 7.83 3.00
C LEU A 144 1.31 9.22 2.41
N LEU A 145 0.25 9.85 1.90
CA LEU A 145 0.28 11.22 1.35
C LEU A 145 -0.35 12.20 2.34
N GLU A 146 0.32 13.32 2.58
CA GLU A 146 -0.30 14.51 3.19
C GLU A 146 -1.09 15.28 2.13
N LEU A 147 -2.31 15.72 2.47
CA LEU A 147 -3.19 16.48 1.60
C LEU A 147 -3.53 17.83 2.23
N THR A 148 -3.23 18.92 1.51
CA THR A 148 -3.61 20.28 1.93
C THR A 148 -4.96 20.65 1.34
N ILE A 149 -5.97 20.90 2.19
CA ILE A 149 -7.28 21.39 1.73
C ILE A 149 -7.11 22.81 1.14
N GLY A 150 -7.05 22.90 -0.18
CA GLY A 150 -6.77 24.12 -0.93
C GLY A 150 -6.11 23.85 -2.28
N GLU A 151 -5.33 22.76 -2.39
CA GLU A 151 -4.82 22.29 -3.67
C GLU A 151 -5.85 21.35 -4.33
N LYS A 152 -6.29 21.71 -5.53
CA LYS A 152 -7.31 20.97 -6.28
C LYS A 152 -6.69 19.76 -6.98
N THR A 153 -6.66 18.61 -6.30
CA THR A 153 -6.19 17.34 -6.85
C THR A 153 -7.15 16.82 -7.93
N ASP A 154 -6.87 17.19 -9.18
CA ASP A 154 -7.67 16.87 -10.38
C ASP A 154 -7.73 15.36 -10.77
N ARG A 155 -7.41 14.46 -9.83
CA ARG A 155 -7.79 13.05 -9.88
C ARG A 155 -9.27 12.81 -9.51
N PHE A 156 -9.91 13.74 -8.80
CA PHE A 156 -11.32 13.64 -8.39
C PHE A 156 -12.21 14.65 -9.14
N ALA A 157 -12.50 14.37 -10.43
CA ALA A 157 -13.30 15.22 -11.31
C ALA A 157 -14.50 14.49 -11.95
N GLY A 158 -15.20 13.65 -11.18
CA GLY A 158 -16.43 12.96 -11.60
C GLY A 158 -17.70 13.80 -11.40
N ASN A 159 -18.08 14.60 -12.41
CA ASN A 159 -19.41 15.21 -12.64
C ASN A 159 -20.17 15.84 -11.45
N SER A 160 -20.20 17.17 -11.40
CA SER A 160 -21.40 17.96 -11.05
C SER A 160 -21.26 19.41 -11.55
N ALA A 161 -22.38 20.08 -11.88
CA ALA A 161 -22.37 21.33 -12.65
C ALA A 161 -23.15 22.50 -11.99
N SER A 162 -22.75 23.73 -12.36
CA SER A 162 -23.47 25.02 -12.28
C SER A 162 -24.00 25.55 -10.92
N SER A 163 -23.28 26.50 -10.31
CA SER A 163 -23.49 27.98 -10.35
C SER A 163 -24.92 28.59 -10.42
N PRO A 164 -25.16 29.90 -10.09
CA PRO A 164 -24.23 30.99 -9.68
C PRO A 164 -24.72 31.97 -8.55
N THR A 165 -23.95 33.08 -8.33
CA THR A 165 -24.29 34.36 -7.63
C THR A 165 -24.24 34.33 -6.08
N HIS A 166 -23.86 35.36 -5.31
CA HIS A 166 -23.38 36.77 -5.52
C HIS A 166 -22.75 37.28 -4.18
N ASN A 167 -22.05 38.42 -3.97
CA ASN A 167 -21.48 39.54 -4.77
C ASN A 167 -20.39 40.28 -3.92
N GLY A 168 -19.58 41.19 -4.47
CA GLY A 168 -18.70 42.11 -3.68
C GLY A 168 -17.52 42.78 -4.43
N ARG A 169 -17.36 44.11 -4.29
CA ARG A 169 -16.35 45.01 -4.94
C ARG A 169 -16.30 46.36 -4.15
N PRO A 170 -15.49 47.42 -4.46
CA PRO A 170 -14.25 47.55 -5.26
C PRO A 170 -13.11 48.47 -4.66
N THR A 171 -11.88 48.32 -5.17
CA THR A 171 -10.81 49.38 -5.28
C THR A 171 -9.90 48.96 -6.48
N ILE A 172 -9.55 49.72 -7.54
CA ILE A 172 -9.10 51.11 -7.77
C ILE A 172 -7.63 51.31 -7.32
N ALA A 173 -6.64 51.69 -8.15
CA ALA A 173 -6.64 52.29 -9.51
C ALA A 173 -5.51 51.79 -10.47
N GLU A 174 -5.52 52.35 -11.69
CA GLU A 174 -4.63 52.20 -12.87
C GLU A 174 -3.38 53.16 -12.84
N PRO A 175 -2.50 53.37 -13.88
CA PRO A 175 -2.71 53.21 -15.35
C PRO A 175 -1.55 52.73 -16.27
N LEU A 176 -1.93 52.25 -17.48
CA LEU A 176 -1.38 52.45 -18.86
C LEU A 176 0.15 52.28 -19.15
N THR A 177 0.60 51.78 -20.33
CA THR A 177 0.22 52.21 -21.71
C THR A 177 0.36 51.13 -22.81
N SER A 178 -0.65 51.07 -23.68
CA SER A 178 -0.59 51.10 -25.18
C SER A 178 0.48 50.33 -25.97
N ALA A 179 0.05 49.35 -26.79
CA ALA A 179 0.08 49.45 -28.28
C ALA A 179 -0.69 48.29 -28.98
N ALA A 180 -1.11 48.53 -30.22
CA ALA A 180 -1.77 47.61 -31.19
C ALA A 180 -1.23 47.98 -32.61
N PRO A 181 -1.62 47.38 -33.77
CA PRO A 181 -2.82 46.55 -34.03
C PRO A 181 -2.67 45.36 -35.02
N SER A 182 -3.80 44.64 -35.20
CA SER A 182 -4.31 43.99 -36.43
C SER A 182 -3.41 43.21 -37.39
N GLU A 183 -3.84 41.99 -37.70
CA GLU A 183 -4.36 41.70 -39.05
C GLU A 183 -5.47 40.63 -38.99
N ALA A 184 -6.28 40.52 -40.04
CA ALA A 184 -7.41 39.60 -40.14
C ALA A 184 -7.42 38.91 -41.51
N SER A 185 -7.96 37.69 -41.59
CA SER A 185 -8.12 36.96 -42.85
C SER A 185 -9.41 36.15 -42.83
N GLU A 186 -10.24 36.36 -43.85
CA GLU A 186 -11.52 35.67 -44.05
C GLU A 186 -11.30 34.43 -44.92
N PHE A 187 -12.07 33.35 -44.69
CA PHE A 187 -12.29 32.34 -45.73
C PHE A 187 -13.72 31.80 -45.68
N HIS A 188 -14.43 31.91 -46.81
CA HIS A 188 -15.80 31.44 -46.95
C HIS A 188 -15.87 29.92 -47.25
N PRO A 189 -16.81 29.16 -46.66
CA PRO A 189 -17.26 27.90 -47.22
C PRO A 189 -18.26 28.15 -48.36
N THR A 190 -18.17 27.37 -49.44
CA THR A 190 -19.15 27.38 -50.54
C THR A 190 -20.15 26.22 -50.42
N ASN A 191 -21.38 26.46 -50.86
CA ASN A 191 -22.51 25.54 -50.72
C ASN A 191 -22.44 24.32 -51.65
N PHE A 192 -23.09 23.23 -51.25
CA PHE A 192 -23.72 22.30 -52.20
C PHE A 192 -25.15 21.95 -51.73
N LEU A 193 -26.06 21.72 -52.68
CA LEU A 193 -27.51 21.59 -52.46
C LEU A 193 -28.04 20.20 -52.87
N GLY A 194 -29.11 19.75 -52.23
CA GLY A 194 -29.77 18.45 -52.49
C GLY A 194 -30.36 17.82 -51.21
N ALA A 195 -31.33 18.42 -50.52
CA ALA A 195 -32.75 18.51 -50.91
C ALA A 195 -33.48 17.15 -51.00
N LEU A 196 -34.41 16.89 -50.06
CA LEU A 196 -35.82 16.56 -50.32
C LEU A 196 -36.66 16.53 -49.01
N PHE A 197 -37.98 16.58 -49.15
CA PHE A 197 -38.93 16.74 -48.03
C PHE A 197 -39.31 15.42 -47.33
N SER A 198 -39.63 15.49 -46.03
CA SER A 198 -40.60 14.61 -45.37
C SER A 198 -41.20 15.28 -44.13
N ALA A 199 -42.40 14.87 -43.73
CA ALA A 199 -43.27 15.61 -42.80
C ALA A 199 -42.89 15.39 -41.31
N PRO A 200 -43.24 16.33 -40.41
CA PRO A 200 -43.10 16.10 -38.97
C PRO A 200 -44.03 14.98 -38.50
N ARG A 201 -43.52 14.12 -37.62
CA ARG A 201 -44.33 13.26 -36.75
C ARG A 201 -44.02 13.63 -35.32
N ASP A 202 -45.05 14.05 -34.58
CA ASP A 202 -44.96 14.10 -33.11
C ASP A 202 -44.72 12.69 -32.59
N PHE A 203 -43.51 12.47 -32.06
CA PHE A 203 -43.22 11.37 -31.15
C PHE A 203 -42.89 11.97 -29.80
N THR A 204 -43.88 11.99 -28.90
CA THR A 204 -43.64 12.18 -27.48
C THR A 204 -42.88 10.96 -26.96
N GLU A 205 -41.55 11.02 -27.02
CA GLU A 205 -40.71 9.93 -26.54
C GLU A 205 -40.94 9.74 -25.03
N PRO A 206 -41.36 8.55 -24.57
CA PRO A 206 -41.56 8.32 -23.15
C PRO A 206 -40.20 8.37 -22.45
N SER A 207 -40.06 9.29 -21.49
CA SER A 207 -38.83 9.52 -20.72
C SER A 207 -38.33 8.22 -20.10
N ARG A 208 -37.37 7.58 -20.76
CA ARG A 208 -36.62 6.45 -20.21
C ARG A 208 -35.72 7.01 -19.13
N GLU A 209 -35.97 6.64 -17.88
CA GLU A 209 -34.97 6.81 -16.83
C GLU A 209 -33.67 6.14 -17.30
N PRO A 210 -32.50 6.78 -17.12
CA PRO A 210 -31.24 6.14 -17.46
C PRO A 210 -31.13 4.85 -16.63
N PRO A 211 -30.72 3.72 -17.23
CA PRO A 211 -30.64 2.46 -16.51
C PRO A 211 -29.73 2.64 -15.31
N GLN A 212 -30.28 2.43 -14.10
CA GLN A 212 -29.49 2.50 -12.88
C GLN A 212 -28.48 1.35 -12.90
N THR A 213 -27.25 1.66 -13.31
CA THR A 213 -26.14 0.72 -13.31
C THR A 213 -25.89 0.28 -11.87
N SER A 214 -26.38 -0.91 -11.53
CA SER A 214 -26.14 -1.51 -10.22
C SER A 214 -24.64 -1.80 -10.09
N THR A 215 -23.92 -0.87 -9.49
CA THR A 215 -22.52 -1.04 -9.10
C THR A 215 -22.45 -2.02 -7.93
N LYS A 216 -22.68 -3.31 -8.24
CA LYS A 216 -22.19 -4.42 -7.43
C LYS A 216 -20.71 -4.11 -7.15
N PRO A 217 -20.24 -4.14 -5.88
CA PRO A 217 -18.83 -3.96 -5.59
C PRO A 217 -18.00 -4.93 -6.45
N GLU A 218 -17.19 -4.38 -7.34
CA GLU A 218 -16.21 -5.18 -8.06
C GLU A 218 -15.09 -5.52 -7.07
N ILE A 219 -14.76 -6.80 -6.98
CA ILE A 219 -13.70 -7.27 -6.11
C ILE A 219 -12.39 -6.92 -6.85
N PRO A 220 -11.57 -5.97 -6.36
CA PRO A 220 -10.28 -5.67 -6.97
C PRO A 220 -9.40 -6.91 -6.95
N ARG A 221 -8.69 -7.10 -8.05
CA ARG A 221 -7.97 -8.33 -8.36
C ARG A 221 -6.54 -8.13 -7.89
N PHE A 222 -6.17 -8.85 -6.83
CA PHE A 222 -4.77 -9.04 -6.49
C PHE A 222 -4.26 -10.27 -7.23
N PHE A 223 -2.94 -10.32 -7.45
CA PHE A 223 -2.27 -11.51 -7.95
C PHE A 223 -1.40 -12.10 -6.84
N GLU A 224 -1.29 -13.42 -6.79
CA GLU A 224 -0.34 -14.11 -5.93
C GLU A 224 0.80 -14.69 -6.77
N VAL A 225 2.02 -14.21 -6.55
CA VAL A 225 3.21 -14.71 -7.23
C VAL A 225 3.96 -15.67 -6.32
N ILE A 226 4.16 -16.89 -6.80
CA ILE A 226 4.98 -17.91 -6.16
C ILE A 226 6.33 -17.92 -6.87
N ILE A 227 7.40 -17.63 -6.13
CA ILE A 227 8.79 -17.70 -6.62
C ILE A 227 9.47 -18.88 -5.96
N LYS A 228 10.04 -19.79 -6.75
CA LYS A 228 10.57 -21.07 -6.29
C LYS A 228 11.96 -21.30 -6.84
N CYS A 229 12.88 -21.71 -5.97
CA CYS A 229 14.25 -22.08 -6.33
C CYS A 229 14.42 -23.58 -6.10
N TYR A 230 14.93 -24.35 -7.08
CA TYR A 230 15.02 -25.81 -6.90
C TYR A 230 16.11 -26.47 -7.76
N ILE A 231 16.57 -27.66 -7.34
CA ILE A 231 17.53 -28.50 -8.09
C ILE A 231 16.82 -29.80 -8.54
N ASN A 232 16.97 -30.14 -9.82
CA ASN A 232 16.54 -31.43 -10.43
C ASN A 232 15.10 -31.86 -10.09
N GLU A 233 14.16 -30.90 -10.02
CA GLU A 233 12.71 -31.07 -9.77
C GLU A 233 12.34 -31.69 -8.41
N ALA A 234 13.32 -32.16 -7.63
CA ALA A 234 13.12 -32.92 -6.39
C ALA A 234 13.64 -32.24 -5.12
N ILE A 235 14.48 -31.20 -5.23
CA ILE A 235 15.06 -30.48 -4.09
C ILE A 235 14.65 -29.01 -4.16
N VAL A 236 13.63 -28.62 -3.41
CA VAL A 236 13.29 -27.20 -3.19
C VAL A 236 14.36 -26.59 -2.28
N LEU A 237 14.88 -25.43 -2.67
CA LEU A 237 15.82 -24.60 -1.91
C LEU A 237 15.08 -23.39 -1.31
N PRO A 238 15.63 -22.74 -0.28
CA PRO A 238 15.23 -21.38 0.08
C PRO A 238 15.31 -20.48 -1.16
N THR A 239 14.27 -19.71 -1.42
CA THR A 239 14.16 -18.88 -2.64
C THR A 239 15.37 -17.97 -2.82
N ALA A 240 15.94 -17.45 -1.74
CA ALA A 240 17.16 -16.64 -1.71
C ALA A 240 18.39 -17.29 -2.39
N SER A 241 18.48 -18.63 -2.44
CA SER A 241 19.59 -19.34 -3.11
C SER A 241 19.62 -19.15 -4.63
N CYS A 242 18.53 -18.69 -5.25
CA CYS A 242 18.51 -18.28 -6.65
C CYS A 242 18.89 -16.79 -6.86
N PHE A 243 19.19 -16.05 -5.79
CA PHE A 243 19.46 -14.61 -5.81
C PHE A 243 20.72 -14.19 -5.02
N GLU A 244 21.69 -15.09 -4.88
CA GLU A 244 22.94 -14.85 -4.13
C GLU A 244 23.71 -13.61 -4.64
N ASP A 245 23.82 -13.44 -5.97
CA ASP A 245 24.46 -12.27 -6.62
C ASP A 245 23.48 -11.34 -7.36
N THR A 246 22.16 -11.53 -7.22
CA THR A 246 21.13 -10.80 -7.97
C THR A 246 20.05 -10.21 -7.06
N THR A 247 19.09 -9.51 -7.65
CA THR A 247 17.96 -8.89 -6.92
C THR A 247 16.66 -9.18 -7.66
N LEU A 248 15.61 -9.46 -6.89
CA LEU A 248 14.24 -9.41 -7.40
C LEU A 248 13.83 -7.93 -7.51
N LYS A 249 13.41 -7.52 -8.71
CA LYS A 249 12.91 -6.17 -8.97
C LYS A 249 11.41 -6.26 -9.17
N LEU A 250 10.68 -5.54 -8.33
CA LEU A 250 9.23 -5.58 -8.29
C LEU A 250 8.70 -4.15 -8.38
N ARG A 251 7.99 -3.84 -9.46
CA ARG A 251 7.31 -2.58 -9.63
C ARG A 251 5.84 -2.75 -9.29
N ILE A 252 5.32 -1.88 -8.45
CA ILE A 252 3.91 -1.81 -8.05
C ILE A 252 3.47 -0.37 -8.26
N ASN A 253 2.35 -0.16 -8.98
CA ASN A 253 1.78 1.18 -9.22
C ASN A 253 2.83 2.21 -9.70
N GLY A 254 3.73 1.78 -10.58
CA GLY A 254 4.81 2.58 -11.15
C GLY A 254 6.09 2.72 -10.30
N LYS A 255 6.07 2.37 -9.01
CA LYS A 255 7.20 2.44 -8.07
C LYS A 255 8.00 1.15 -8.01
N THR A 256 9.33 1.22 -8.10
CA THR A 256 10.21 0.03 -8.09
C THR A 256 10.77 -0.26 -6.69
N LYS A 257 10.35 -1.40 -6.11
CA LYS A 257 10.96 -2.06 -4.95
C LYS A 257 12.10 -2.95 -5.46
N ILE A 258 13.28 -2.86 -4.85
CA ILE A 258 14.40 -3.79 -5.07
C ILE A 258 14.50 -4.66 -3.83
N ILE A 259 14.50 -5.98 -4.02
CA ILE A 259 14.44 -6.98 -2.96
C ILE A 259 15.69 -7.86 -3.09
N ASN A 260 16.48 -7.92 -2.02
CA ASN A 260 17.73 -8.67 -1.95
C ASN A 260 17.47 -10.12 -1.49
N SER A 261 18.41 -11.03 -1.72
CA SER A 261 18.34 -12.41 -1.21
C SER A 261 18.05 -12.49 0.29
N TYR A 262 18.79 -11.73 1.12
CA TYR A 262 18.57 -11.66 2.57
C TYR A 262 17.24 -10.99 2.99
N ASP A 263 16.52 -10.38 2.05
CA ASP A 263 15.16 -9.89 2.26
C ASP A 263 14.11 -10.91 1.83
N LEU A 264 14.41 -11.81 0.87
CA LEU A 264 13.50 -12.88 0.44
C LEU A 264 13.19 -13.89 1.57
N ASP A 265 14.17 -14.19 2.42
CA ASP A 265 13.96 -15.00 3.64
C ASP A 265 13.09 -14.31 4.71
N ARG A 266 12.69 -13.05 4.49
CA ARG A 266 11.76 -12.34 5.38
C ARG A 266 10.30 -12.65 5.08
N TYR A 267 9.98 -13.00 3.84
CA TYR A 267 8.63 -13.32 3.35
C TYR A 267 8.13 -14.67 3.89
N VAL A 268 6.86 -14.99 3.60
CA VAL A 268 6.30 -16.30 3.91
C VAL A 268 6.82 -17.30 2.87
N MET A 269 7.51 -18.33 3.36
CA MET A 269 8.02 -19.45 2.57
C MET A 269 7.15 -20.67 2.85
N HIS A 270 6.50 -21.15 1.81
CA HIS A 270 5.66 -22.35 1.77
C HIS A 270 6.48 -23.53 1.21
N GLU A 271 5.87 -24.71 1.12
CA GLU A 271 6.53 -25.91 0.57
C GLU A 271 6.78 -25.79 -0.96
N ASP A 272 5.98 -24.98 -1.64
CA ASP A 272 6.01 -24.70 -3.08
C ASP A 272 6.74 -23.41 -3.47
N GLY A 273 7.07 -22.52 -2.54
CA GLY A 273 7.93 -21.35 -2.80
C GLY A 273 7.78 -20.17 -1.83
N THR A 274 8.31 -19.01 -2.19
CA THR A 274 8.03 -17.73 -1.52
C THR A 274 6.84 -17.04 -2.18
N HIS A 275 5.84 -16.66 -1.37
CA HIS A 275 4.59 -16.08 -1.85
C HIS A 275 4.59 -14.54 -1.73
N LEU A 276 4.18 -13.85 -2.79
CA LEU A 276 4.10 -12.40 -2.90
C LEU A 276 2.70 -11.98 -3.38
N LYS A 277 1.95 -11.23 -2.56
CA LYS A 277 0.70 -10.59 -3.01
C LYS A 277 1.01 -9.28 -3.74
N LEU A 278 0.50 -9.11 -4.96
CA LEU A 278 0.70 -7.96 -5.83
C LEU A 278 -0.62 -7.26 -6.16
N SER A 279 -0.53 -5.96 -6.52
CA SER A 279 -1.63 -5.15 -7.06
C SER A 279 -2.04 -5.56 -8.47
N ASP A 280 -3.16 -5.01 -8.94
CA ASP A 280 -3.74 -5.20 -10.27
C ASP A 280 -2.83 -4.76 -11.43
N SER A 281 -1.88 -3.84 -11.20
CA SER A 281 -0.76 -3.57 -12.13
C SER A 281 0.59 -3.72 -11.45
N PHE A 282 1.49 -4.46 -12.11
CA PHE A 282 2.85 -4.75 -11.63
C PHE A 282 3.84 -5.07 -12.75
N GLU A 283 5.13 -4.92 -12.49
CA GLU A 283 6.24 -5.35 -13.35
C GLU A 283 7.23 -6.14 -12.49
N LEU A 284 7.33 -7.45 -12.69
CA LEU A 284 8.25 -8.32 -11.95
C LEU A 284 9.41 -8.73 -12.86
N ARG A 285 10.64 -8.60 -12.35
CA ARG A 285 11.84 -9.10 -12.99
C ARG A 285 12.74 -9.81 -11.99
N ALA A 286 12.98 -11.08 -12.24
CA ALA A 286 13.83 -11.95 -11.46
C ALA A 286 14.99 -12.47 -12.32
N GLN A 287 16.18 -12.58 -11.76
CA GLN A 287 17.33 -13.16 -12.46
C GLN A 287 17.96 -14.23 -11.56
N ASN A 288 18.05 -15.46 -12.07
CA ASN A 288 18.72 -16.54 -11.37
C ASN A 288 20.22 -16.24 -11.29
N SER A 289 20.84 -16.33 -10.11
CA SER A 289 22.30 -16.26 -9.94
C SER A 289 22.95 -17.62 -9.72
N ASN A 290 22.17 -18.68 -9.53
CA ASN A 290 22.67 -19.99 -9.17
C ASN A 290 23.07 -20.80 -10.41
N GLU A 291 24.15 -21.57 -10.33
CA GLU A 291 24.60 -22.44 -11.43
C GLU A 291 24.02 -23.86 -11.39
N TYR A 292 23.48 -24.30 -10.25
CA TYR A 292 22.90 -25.64 -10.06
C TYR A 292 21.38 -25.65 -9.96
N ALA A 293 20.76 -24.53 -9.60
CA ALA A 293 19.32 -24.40 -9.41
C ALA A 293 18.61 -23.78 -10.62
N LYS A 294 17.34 -24.17 -10.80
CA LYS A 294 16.35 -23.49 -11.64
C LYS A 294 15.55 -22.50 -10.78
N LEU A 295 15.12 -21.41 -11.42
CA LEU A 295 14.20 -20.42 -10.88
C LEU A 295 12.87 -20.53 -11.62
N GLU A 296 11.79 -20.80 -10.89
CA GLU A 296 10.41 -20.88 -11.38
C GLU A 296 9.61 -19.70 -10.80
N VAL A 297 8.76 -19.09 -11.63
CA VAL A 297 7.81 -18.05 -11.20
C VAL A 297 6.42 -18.40 -11.74
N ARG A 298 5.44 -18.51 -10.83
CA ARG A 298 4.02 -18.75 -11.13
C ARG A 298 3.20 -17.56 -10.66
N ILE A 299 2.16 -17.21 -11.41
CA ILE A 299 1.24 -16.10 -11.10
C ILE A 299 -0.18 -16.67 -11.05
N LEU A 300 -0.81 -16.53 -9.89
CA LEU A 300 -2.18 -16.94 -9.62
C LEU A 300 -3.10 -15.72 -9.55
N SER A 301 -4.35 -15.91 -9.92
CA SER A 301 -5.45 -14.97 -9.66
C SER A 301 -5.78 -14.90 -8.16
N SER A 302 -6.62 -13.94 -7.78
CA SER A 302 -7.22 -13.85 -6.44
C SER A 302 -8.05 -15.07 -6.02
N ASP A 303 -8.50 -15.88 -6.98
CA ASP A 303 -9.26 -17.12 -6.76
C ASP A 303 -8.36 -18.37 -6.71
N GLY A 304 -7.04 -18.22 -6.93
CA GLY A 304 -6.04 -19.30 -6.92
C GLY A 304 -5.80 -19.97 -8.28
N ASP A 305 -6.59 -19.64 -9.32
CA ASP A 305 -6.34 -20.13 -10.68
C ASP A 305 -5.02 -19.62 -11.23
N GLU A 306 -4.21 -20.50 -11.83
CA GLU A 306 -2.95 -20.14 -12.49
C GLU A 306 -3.20 -19.41 -13.80
N LEU A 307 -2.59 -18.22 -13.94
CA LEU A 307 -2.70 -17.37 -15.12
C LEU A 307 -1.43 -17.41 -15.98
N TRP A 308 -0.27 -17.64 -15.36
CA TRP A 308 1.03 -17.61 -16.02
C TRP A 308 2.11 -18.38 -15.24
N GLN A 309 3.01 -19.05 -15.95
CA GLN A 309 4.22 -19.68 -15.40
C GLN A 309 5.39 -19.53 -16.38
N ASP A 310 6.59 -19.32 -15.85
CA ASP A 310 7.85 -19.44 -16.59
C ASP A 310 8.96 -20.05 -15.70
N GLU A 311 9.99 -20.60 -16.33
CA GLU A 311 11.12 -21.26 -15.67
C GLU A 311 12.43 -20.95 -16.40
N VAL A 312 13.45 -20.56 -15.63
CA VAL A 312 14.80 -20.34 -16.14
C VAL A 312 15.86 -21.13 -15.37
N ALA A 313 16.76 -21.77 -16.12
CA ALA A 313 17.97 -22.38 -15.59
C ALA A 313 19.03 -21.32 -15.22
N GLN A 314 20.29 -21.76 -15.05
CA GLN A 314 21.47 -20.95 -14.76
C GLN A 314 21.50 -19.60 -15.52
N TYR A 315 21.63 -18.50 -14.76
CA TYR A 315 21.76 -17.12 -15.23
C TYR A 315 20.61 -16.54 -16.09
N GLY A 316 19.50 -17.27 -16.25
CA GLY A 316 18.35 -16.77 -16.98
C GLY A 316 17.58 -15.67 -16.24
N VAL A 317 16.75 -14.94 -16.99
CA VAL A 317 15.95 -13.80 -16.50
C VAL A 317 14.48 -14.04 -16.81
N ILE A 318 13.66 -14.10 -15.76
CA ILE A 318 12.20 -14.02 -15.86
C ILE A 318 11.81 -12.54 -15.81
N ALA A 319 10.94 -12.12 -16.73
CA ALA A 319 10.35 -10.77 -16.74
C ALA A 319 8.90 -10.84 -17.20
N VAL A 320 7.99 -10.31 -16.38
CA VAL A 320 6.54 -10.38 -16.56
C VAL A 320 5.89 -9.08 -16.08
N ARG A 321 4.78 -8.69 -16.70
CA ARG A 321 4.11 -7.43 -16.43
C ARG A 321 2.62 -7.52 -16.73
N GLU A 322 1.83 -6.88 -15.87
CA GLU A 322 0.46 -6.40 -16.12
C GLU A 322 0.46 -4.85 -16.08
#